data_AF-A0A0A2VDR3-F1
#
_entry.id   AF-A0A0A2VDR3-F1
#
_cell.length_a   1.000
_cell.length_b   1.000
_cell.length_c   1.000
_cell.angle_alpha   90.00
_cell.angle_beta   90.00
_cell.angle_gamma   90.00
#
_symmetry.space_group_name_H-M   'P 1'
#
loop_
_entity.id
_entity.type
_entity.pdbx_description
1 polymer ?
#
loop_
_entity_poly.entity_id
_entity_poly.type
_entity_poly.pdbx_seq_one_letter_code
_entity_poly.pdbx_strand_id
1 'polypeptide(L)'
;MHNIPTSRMKGTFRVGEKVLKEQVDSERTEVGLVEDMKVYKEDLNMHTLSPTIIDFYERTTGYRLFAKVKWRTWFKPFAFLYRIFSRKTQQINLPLSSKQVEMTGDIVPVLEEADGRHRPRAWVRKIGEEVCFIAIYSFHKTAERTYMNIGLPLPWSTMTGILELNQMGSNLSLSSKRLKSKDADSGTYLTVKHKRFKLPIEEYFLVEEVREGNLRATHKMWLFSIPFLTITYRIVAKSS
;
A
#
# COMPACT_ATOMS: atom_id res chain seq x y z
N MET A 1 15.62 6.95 -18.00
CA MET A 1 14.65 6.41 -17.03
C MET A 1 15.43 5.63 -15.99
N HIS A 2 15.31 5.98 -14.70
CA HIS A 2 15.93 5.19 -13.63
C HIS A 2 15.40 3.76 -13.65
N ASN A 3 16.28 2.81 -13.32
CA ASN A 3 15.93 1.40 -13.21
C ASN A 3 15.18 1.17 -11.89
N ILE A 4 13.91 1.56 -11.84
CA ILE A 4 13.09 1.38 -10.64
C ILE A 4 12.86 -0.12 -10.39
N PRO A 5 13.25 -0.67 -9.23
CA PRO A 5 13.00 -2.06 -8.90
C PRO A 5 11.49 -2.32 -8.84
N THR A 6 11.06 -3.45 -9.41
CA THR A 6 9.65 -3.81 -9.54
C THR A 6 9.47 -5.24 -9.03
N SER A 7 8.39 -5.47 -8.27
CA SER A 7 8.03 -6.83 -7.85
C SER A 7 7.87 -7.76 -9.05
N ARG A 8 8.50 -8.93 -8.99
CA ARG A 8 8.32 -10.03 -9.93
C ARG A 8 7.09 -10.89 -9.61
N MET A 9 6.50 -10.69 -8.44
CA MET A 9 5.33 -11.44 -7.97
C MET A 9 4.10 -11.08 -8.81
N LYS A 10 3.48 -12.11 -9.38
CA LYS A 10 2.30 -12.00 -10.25
C LYS A 10 1.26 -13.02 -9.80
N GLY A 11 0.01 -12.66 -9.95
CA GLY A 11 -1.09 -13.58 -9.75
C GLY A 11 -1.37 -14.42 -11.00
N THR A 12 -2.04 -15.56 -10.78
CA THR A 12 -2.79 -16.23 -11.84
C THR A 12 -4.21 -15.64 -11.89
N PHE A 13 -5.19 -16.36 -12.46
CA PHE A 13 -6.58 -15.89 -12.52
C PHE A 13 -7.16 -15.55 -11.13
N ARG A 14 -6.70 -16.25 -10.08
CA ARG A 14 -6.91 -15.89 -8.67
C ARG A 14 -5.55 -15.57 -8.06
N VAL A 15 -5.41 -14.36 -7.52
CA VAL A 15 -4.19 -13.96 -6.79
C VAL A 15 -4.23 -14.66 -5.43
N GLY A 16 -5.05 -14.17 -4.49
CA GLY A 16 -5.29 -14.81 -3.20
C GLY A 16 -4.02 -15.20 -2.43
N GLU A 17 -4.17 -15.91 -1.31
CA GLU A 17 -3.02 -16.34 -0.50
C GLU A 17 -2.10 -17.33 -1.24
N LYS A 18 -2.59 -17.96 -2.30
CA LYS A 18 -1.82 -18.90 -3.13
C LYS A 18 -0.58 -18.27 -3.74
N VAL A 19 -0.58 -16.97 -4.03
CA VAL A 19 0.59 -16.24 -4.54
C VAL A 19 1.75 -16.24 -3.53
N LEU A 20 1.46 -16.40 -2.24
CA LEU A 20 2.48 -16.36 -1.20
C LEU A 20 2.96 -17.75 -0.77
N LYS A 21 2.17 -18.81 -0.97
CA LYS A 21 2.37 -20.12 -0.29
C LYS A 21 3.79 -20.72 -0.46
N GLU A 22 4.40 -20.58 -1.62
CA GLU A 22 5.75 -21.11 -1.92
C GLU A 22 6.84 -20.03 -1.82
N GLN A 23 6.45 -18.80 -1.49
CA GLN A 23 7.30 -17.61 -1.55
C GLN A 23 7.48 -16.96 -0.16
N VAL A 24 6.92 -17.59 0.88
CA VAL A 24 7.10 -17.16 2.27
C VAL A 24 8.51 -17.50 2.73
N ASP A 25 9.17 -16.53 3.34
CA ASP A 25 10.45 -16.73 4.01
C ASP A 25 10.20 -17.22 5.44
N SER A 26 10.30 -18.53 5.67
CA SER A 26 10.00 -19.16 6.97
C SER A 26 11.00 -18.84 8.08
N GLU A 27 12.18 -18.35 7.72
CA GLU A 27 13.25 -18.00 8.67
C GLU A 27 13.07 -16.59 9.25
N ARG A 28 12.14 -15.80 8.69
CA ARG A 28 11.82 -14.46 9.14
C ARG A 28 10.45 -14.39 9.78
N THR A 29 10.32 -13.45 10.71
CA THR A 29 9.04 -13.02 11.26
C THR A 29 8.93 -11.51 11.06
N GLU A 30 7.84 -11.06 10.47
CA GLU A 30 7.61 -9.63 10.21
C GLU A 30 6.26 -9.24 10.82
N VAL A 31 6.25 -8.16 11.59
CA VAL A 31 5.04 -7.66 12.27
C VAL A 31 4.57 -6.31 11.73
N GLY A 32 5.33 -5.71 10.81
CA GLY A 32 5.06 -4.39 10.24
C GLY A 32 5.23 -4.30 8.73
N LEU A 33 4.79 -3.18 8.17
CA LEU A 33 4.96 -2.83 6.76
C LEU A 33 6.39 -2.40 6.43
N VAL A 34 7.11 -1.92 7.44
CA VAL A 34 8.52 -1.52 7.39
C VAL A 34 9.19 -2.12 8.63
N GLU A 35 10.46 -2.48 8.54
CA GLU A 35 11.21 -2.97 9.70
C GLU A 35 11.66 -1.82 10.62
N ASP A 36 12.23 -0.77 10.03
CA ASP A 36 12.67 0.45 10.73
C ASP A 36 12.34 1.67 9.86
N MET A 37 11.52 2.58 10.39
CA MET A 37 11.13 3.81 9.70
C MET A 37 12.30 4.76 9.44
N LYS A 38 13.45 4.60 10.11
CA LYS A 38 14.67 5.37 9.87
C LYS A 38 15.24 5.20 8.46
N VAL A 39 14.79 4.20 7.70
CA VAL A 39 15.13 4.11 6.27
C VAL A 39 14.68 5.35 5.47
N TYR A 40 13.71 6.10 6.00
CA TYR A 40 13.19 7.34 5.43
C TYR A 40 13.70 8.61 6.14
N LYS A 41 14.76 8.53 6.96
CA LYS A 41 15.28 9.66 7.77
C LYS A 41 15.73 10.89 6.96
N GLU A 42 16.08 10.71 5.69
CA GLU A 42 16.47 11.82 4.81
C GLU A 42 15.26 12.70 4.44
N ASP A 43 14.05 12.13 4.49
CA ASP A 43 12.80 12.80 4.14
C ASP A 43 11.91 13.11 5.34
N LEU A 44 12.20 12.49 6.49
CA LEU A 44 11.39 12.54 7.71
C LEU A 44 12.27 12.83 8.94
N ASN A 45 11.80 13.72 9.80
CA ASN A 45 12.41 13.96 11.10
C ASN A 45 11.80 13.02 12.15
N MET A 46 12.57 12.00 12.53
CA MET A 46 12.16 10.98 13.51
C MET A 46 11.89 11.52 14.92
N HIS A 47 12.40 12.70 15.26
CA HIS A 47 12.18 13.32 16.57
C HIS A 47 10.83 14.04 16.67
N THR A 48 10.27 14.48 15.54
CA THR A 48 9.02 15.23 15.50
C THR A 48 7.86 14.43 14.89
N LEU A 49 8.16 13.35 14.17
CA LEU A 49 7.16 12.41 13.69
C LEU A 49 6.46 11.72 14.88
N SER A 50 5.14 11.55 14.80
CA SER A 50 4.37 10.84 15.83
C SER A 50 4.95 9.44 16.12
N PRO A 51 5.26 9.11 17.39
CA PRO A 51 5.69 7.77 17.76
C PRO A 51 4.64 6.69 17.44
N THR A 52 3.35 7.01 17.55
CA THR A 52 2.26 6.08 17.18
C THR A 52 2.25 5.80 15.68
N ILE A 53 2.61 6.78 14.83
CA ILE A 53 2.77 6.53 13.39
C ILE A 53 3.94 5.59 13.14
N ILE A 54 5.10 5.81 13.78
CA ILE A 54 6.27 4.93 13.65
C ILE A 54 5.92 3.50 14.06
N ASP A 55 5.35 3.32 15.25
CA ASP A 55 4.95 2.02 15.78
C ASP A 55 3.91 1.33 14.89
N PHE A 56 2.96 2.06 14.30
CA PHE A 56 2.03 1.48 13.33
C PHE A 56 2.71 0.90 12.09
N TYR A 57 3.70 1.58 11.50
CA TYR A 57 4.40 1.07 10.32
C TYR A 57 5.36 -0.09 10.67
N GLU A 58 5.96 -0.06 11.86
CA GLU A 58 6.91 -1.10 12.32
C GLU A 58 6.22 -2.33 12.92
N ARG A 59 5.01 -2.17 13.48
CA ARG A 59 4.24 -3.21 14.19
C ARG A 59 2.76 -3.19 13.82
N THR A 60 2.49 -3.13 12.52
CA THR A 60 1.14 -3.07 11.93
C THR A 60 0.19 -4.16 12.44
N THR A 61 0.67 -5.38 12.72
CA THR A 61 -0.17 -6.47 13.28
C THR A 61 -0.68 -6.18 14.69
N GLY A 62 -0.06 -5.25 15.41
CA GLY A 62 -0.51 -4.71 16.70
C GLY A 62 -1.73 -3.78 16.60
N TYR A 63 -2.25 -3.50 15.40
CA TYR A 63 -3.35 -2.57 15.20
C TYR A 63 -4.59 -3.24 14.59
N ARG A 64 -5.75 -2.69 14.94
CA ARG A 64 -7.03 -2.93 14.25
C ARG A 64 -7.30 -1.78 13.29
N LEU A 65 -7.76 -2.10 12.08
CA LEU A 65 -7.93 -1.11 11.03
C LEU A 65 -9.33 -1.22 10.42
N PHE A 66 -10.06 -0.10 10.46
CA PHE A 66 -11.41 0.02 9.95
C PHE A 66 -11.40 0.96 8.76
N ALA A 67 -12.04 0.58 7.66
CA ALA A 67 -12.09 1.38 6.45
C ALA A 67 -13.51 1.84 6.12
N LYS A 68 -13.63 3.07 5.63
CA LYS A 68 -14.84 3.64 5.07
C LYS A 68 -14.55 4.11 3.65
N VAL A 69 -15.18 3.48 2.66
CA VAL A 69 -14.92 3.74 1.25
C VAL A 69 -15.97 4.69 0.67
N LYS A 70 -15.52 5.76 0.02
CA LYS A 70 -16.38 6.77 -0.62
C LYS A 70 -15.97 6.93 -2.09
N TRP A 71 -16.75 6.32 -2.97
CA TRP A 71 -16.66 6.52 -4.42
C TRP A 71 -17.31 7.85 -4.82
N ARG A 72 -16.71 8.55 -5.79
CA ARG A 72 -17.37 9.69 -6.44
C ARG A 72 -18.49 9.21 -7.34
N THR A 73 -19.55 10.01 -7.45
CA THR A 73 -20.77 9.66 -8.19
C THR A 73 -20.50 9.33 -9.65
N TRP A 74 -19.64 10.11 -10.32
CA TRP A 74 -19.25 9.88 -11.71
C TRP A 74 -18.53 8.54 -11.93
N PHE A 75 -17.87 7.99 -10.91
CA PHE A 75 -17.14 6.74 -11.00
C PHE A 75 -17.95 5.50 -10.60
N LYS A 76 -19.14 5.67 -9.99
CA LYS A 76 -19.99 4.55 -9.58
C LYS A 76 -20.30 3.51 -10.68
N PRO A 77 -20.62 3.88 -11.94
CA PRO A 77 -20.85 2.87 -12.98
C PRO A 77 -19.59 2.02 -13.26
N PHE A 78 -18.41 2.66 -13.29
CA PHE A 78 -17.13 1.96 -13.44
C PHE A 78 -16.80 1.10 -12.21
N ALA A 79 -17.11 1.59 -11.00
CA ALA A 79 -16.93 0.84 -9.76
C ALA A 79 -17.74 -0.47 -9.73
N PHE A 80 -18.91 -0.49 -10.37
CA PHE A 80 -19.72 -1.70 -10.51
C PHE A 80 -19.05 -2.76 -11.40
N LEU A 81 -18.62 -2.36 -12.61
CA LEU A 81 -17.87 -3.24 -13.52
C LEU A 81 -16.57 -3.74 -12.88
N TYR A 82 -15.88 -2.82 -12.22
CA TYR A 82 -14.67 -3.09 -11.46
C TYR A 82 -14.88 -4.16 -10.37
N ARG A 83 -16.01 -4.13 -9.65
CA ARG A 83 -16.32 -5.12 -8.59
C ARG A 83 -16.40 -6.55 -9.12
N ILE A 84 -16.91 -6.73 -10.33
CA ILE A 84 -17.00 -8.06 -10.95
C ILE A 84 -15.59 -8.60 -11.21
N PHE A 85 -14.69 -7.74 -11.70
CA PHE A 85 -13.30 -8.11 -11.93
C PHE A 85 -12.53 -8.34 -10.62
N SER A 86 -12.63 -7.41 -9.66
CA SER A 86 -11.88 -7.48 -8.40
C SER A 86 -12.28 -8.67 -7.52
N ARG A 87 -13.55 -9.08 -7.53
CA ARG A 87 -14.00 -10.32 -6.87
C ARG A 87 -13.41 -11.58 -7.51
N LYS A 88 -13.30 -11.61 -8.84
CA LYS A 88 -12.73 -12.76 -9.56
C LYS A 88 -11.23 -12.87 -9.31
N THR A 89 -10.51 -11.75 -9.27
CA THR A 89 -9.06 -11.71 -9.08
C THR A 89 -8.63 -11.78 -7.62
N GLN A 90 -9.54 -11.49 -6.67
CA GLN A 90 -9.25 -11.29 -5.25
C GLN A 90 -8.19 -10.21 -5.01
N GLN A 91 -8.20 -9.18 -5.87
CA GLN A 91 -7.33 -8.01 -5.74
C GLN A 91 -8.12 -6.73 -5.81
N ILE A 92 -7.83 -5.86 -4.84
CA ILE A 92 -8.43 -4.54 -4.69
C ILE A 92 -9.99 -4.62 -4.65
N ASN A 93 -10.53 -5.66 -4.02
CA ASN A 93 -11.97 -5.89 -3.81
C ASN A 93 -12.53 -4.96 -2.71
N LEU A 94 -12.56 -3.66 -3.01
CA LEU A 94 -13.05 -2.64 -2.08
C LEU A 94 -14.58 -2.60 -2.03
N PRO A 95 -15.18 -2.36 -0.84
CA PRO A 95 -16.63 -2.24 -0.72
C PRO A 95 -17.17 -1.05 -1.52
N LEU A 96 -18.31 -1.26 -2.19
CA LEU A 96 -19.08 -0.19 -2.83
C LEU A 96 -19.90 0.62 -1.82
N SER A 97 -20.17 0.01 -0.66
CA SER A 97 -20.87 0.67 0.44
C SER A 97 -19.93 1.61 1.19
N SER A 98 -20.47 2.73 1.65
CA SER A 98 -19.80 3.65 2.57
C SER A 98 -19.96 3.25 4.03
N LYS A 99 -20.44 2.03 4.33
CA LYS A 99 -20.41 1.48 5.69
C LYS A 99 -18.96 1.24 6.10
N GLN A 100 -18.69 1.49 7.38
CA GLN A 100 -17.40 1.15 7.96
C GLN A 100 -17.29 -0.37 8.06
N VAL A 101 -16.16 -0.91 7.64
CA VAL A 101 -15.84 -2.34 7.75
C VAL A 101 -14.50 -2.51 8.44
N GLU A 102 -14.39 -3.51 9.30
CA GLU A 102 -13.08 -3.92 9.81
C GLU A 102 -12.34 -4.68 8.72
N MET A 103 -11.06 -4.38 8.59
CA MET A 103 -10.14 -5.08 7.72
C MET A 103 -9.15 -5.84 8.60
N THR A 104 -9.15 -7.15 8.50
CA THR A 104 -8.18 -8.02 9.18
C THR A 104 -7.06 -8.35 8.22
N GLY A 105 -5.98 -8.94 8.72
CA GLY A 105 -4.88 -9.32 7.84
C GLY A 105 -3.60 -9.60 8.57
N ASP A 106 -2.74 -10.31 7.87
CA ASP A 106 -1.44 -10.78 8.34
C ASP A 106 -0.33 -10.11 7.53
N ILE A 107 0.82 -9.94 8.18
CA ILE A 107 2.06 -9.56 7.52
C ILE A 107 2.87 -10.84 7.35
N VAL A 108 3.30 -11.10 6.13
CA VAL A 108 4.04 -12.31 5.77
C VAL A 108 5.34 -11.90 5.08
N PRO A 109 6.51 -12.31 5.57
CA PRO A 109 7.77 -12.07 4.86
C PRO A 109 7.78 -12.81 3.53
N VAL A 110 8.36 -12.19 2.51
CA VAL A 110 8.49 -12.77 1.18
C VAL A 110 9.97 -12.95 0.87
N LEU A 111 10.31 -14.02 0.14
CA LEU A 111 11.67 -14.28 -0.33
C LEU A 111 12.13 -13.19 -1.31
N GLU A 112 13.37 -12.71 -1.17
CA GLU A 112 13.92 -11.67 -2.07
C GLU A 112 14.10 -12.19 -3.50
N GLU A 113 14.49 -13.45 -3.66
CA GLU A 113 14.64 -14.13 -4.94
C GLU A 113 13.30 -14.28 -5.68
N ALA A 114 12.19 -14.35 -4.95
CA ALA A 114 10.86 -14.42 -5.50
C ALA A 114 10.38 -13.05 -6.01
N ASP A 115 10.52 -12.03 -5.16
CA ASP A 115 10.01 -10.68 -5.44
C ASP A 115 10.96 -9.83 -6.27
N GLY A 116 12.27 -10.01 -6.11
CA GLY A 116 13.33 -9.22 -6.75
C GLY A 116 13.55 -7.84 -6.18
N ARG A 117 13.01 -7.55 -5.00
CA ARG A 117 13.27 -6.32 -4.25
C ARG A 117 13.81 -6.67 -2.87
N HIS A 118 14.44 -5.69 -2.23
CA HIS A 118 15.07 -5.88 -0.94
C HIS A 118 14.03 -6.01 0.18
N ARG A 119 14.16 -7.07 0.99
CA ARG A 119 13.32 -7.44 2.12
C ARG A 119 11.83 -7.20 1.84
N PRO A 120 11.21 -7.95 0.93
CA PRO A 120 9.81 -7.79 0.64
C PRO A 120 8.97 -8.42 1.77
N ARG A 121 7.79 -7.85 2.00
CA ARG A 121 6.78 -8.39 2.92
C ARG A 121 5.38 -8.11 2.42
N ALA A 122 4.53 -9.12 2.42
CA ALA A 122 3.17 -9.04 1.94
C ALA A 122 2.22 -8.69 3.08
N TRP A 123 1.39 -7.68 2.87
CA TRP A 123 0.22 -7.42 3.68
C TRP A 123 -1.00 -8.03 3.03
N VAL A 124 -1.51 -9.12 3.62
CA VAL A 124 -2.71 -9.80 3.16
C VAL A 124 -3.91 -9.21 3.90
N ARG A 125 -4.81 -8.55 3.19
CA ARG A 125 -6.00 -7.92 3.79
C ARG A 125 -7.26 -8.69 3.50
N LYS A 126 -8.10 -8.87 4.52
CA LYS A 126 -9.39 -9.54 4.44
C LYS A 126 -10.51 -8.63 4.94
N ILE A 127 -11.70 -8.80 4.38
CA ILE A 127 -12.97 -8.24 4.89
C ILE A 127 -13.90 -9.43 5.13
N GLY A 128 -14.20 -9.73 6.39
CA GLY A 128 -14.76 -11.03 6.75
C GLY A 128 -13.78 -12.14 6.35
N GLU A 129 -14.27 -13.12 5.59
CA GLU A 129 -13.47 -14.25 5.09
C GLU A 129 -12.86 -14.01 3.69
N GLU A 130 -13.26 -12.93 3.00
CA GLU A 130 -12.79 -12.65 1.64
C GLU A 130 -11.47 -11.87 1.65
N VAL A 131 -10.46 -12.34 0.92
CA VAL A 131 -9.25 -11.57 0.62
C VAL A 131 -9.64 -10.34 -0.21
N CYS A 132 -9.38 -9.16 0.36
CA CYS A 132 -9.61 -7.86 -0.26
C CYS A 132 -8.46 -7.51 -1.20
N PHE A 133 -7.22 -7.58 -0.71
CA PHE A 133 -6.02 -7.38 -1.52
C PHE A 133 -4.77 -7.96 -0.85
N ILE A 134 -3.73 -8.16 -1.65
CA ILE A 134 -2.36 -8.46 -1.22
C ILE A 134 -1.46 -7.39 -1.79
N ALA A 135 -0.73 -6.71 -0.91
CA ALA A 135 0.23 -5.67 -1.26
C ALA A 135 1.60 -6.01 -0.69
N ILE A 136 2.62 -6.04 -1.54
CA ILE A 136 3.99 -6.44 -1.18
C ILE A 136 4.84 -5.19 -1.02
N TYR A 137 5.13 -4.86 0.23
CA TYR A 137 5.90 -3.71 0.65
C TYR A 137 7.39 -4.01 0.56
N SER A 138 8.10 -3.03 0.02
CA SER A 138 9.55 -2.91 -0.04
C SER A 138 9.86 -1.41 -0.04
N PHE A 139 11.13 -1.07 -0.02
CA PHE A 139 11.59 0.28 -0.32
C PHE A 139 12.72 0.24 -1.34
N HIS A 140 13.04 1.39 -1.92
CA HIS A 140 14.27 1.57 -2.70
C HIS A 140 14.74 3.03 -2.60
N LYS A 141 16.03 3.25 -2.83
CA LYS A 141 16.61 4.60 -2.89
C LYS A 141 16.99 4.93 -4.33
N THR A 142 16.59 6.10 -4.80
CA THR A 142 17.03 6.66 -6.10
C THR A 142 17.50 8.09 -5.84
N ALA A 143 18.73 8.41 -6.26
CA ALA A 143 19.42 9.63 -5.84
C ALA A 143 19.40 9.75 -4.31
N GLU A 144 18.97 10.89 -3.76
CA GLU A 144 18.92 11.12 -2.30
C GLU A 144 17.54 10.87 -1.67
N ARG A 145 16.65 10.14 -2.34
CA ARG A 145 15.29 9.91 -1.84
C ARG A 145 14.99 8.43 -1.66
N THR A 146 14.42 8.07 -0.51
CA THR A 146 13.89 6.72 -0.26
C THR A 146 12.40 6.70 -0.59
N TYR A 147 11.99 5.74 -1.42
CA TYR A 147 10.61 5.55 -1.83
C TYR A 147 10.03 4.30 -1.18
N MET A 148 8.78 4.39 -0.75
CA MET A 148 8.00 3.19 -0.43
C MET A 148 7.51 2.57 -1.75
N ASN A 149 7.88 1.31 -1.98
CA ASN A 149 7.65 0.59 -3.22
C ASN A 149 6.68 -0.57 -2.97
N ILE A 150 5.45 -0.42 -3.46
CA ILE A 150 4.35 -1.34 -3.16
C ILE A 150 3.99 -2.09 -4.43
N GLY A 151 4.22 -3.40 -4.44
CA GLY A 151 3.83 -4.30 -5.52
C GLY A 151 2.45 -4.89 -5.24
N LEU A 152 1.52 -4.74 -6.17
CA LEU A 152 0.21 -5.38 -6.15
C LEU A 152 0.18 -6.42 -7.28
N PRO A 153 0.38 -7.71 -6.97
CA PRO A 153 0.30 -8.77 -7.97
C PRO A 153 -1.10 -8.77 -8.59
N LEU A 154 -1.18 -8.70 -9.91
CA LEU A 154 -2.41 -8.82 -10.68
C LEU A 154 -2.32 -10.08 -11.56
N PRO A 155 -3.42 -10.54 -12.19
CA PRO A 155 -3.33 -11.61 -13.17
C PRO A 155 -2.32 -11.27 -14.26
N TRP A 156 -1.27 -12.09 -14.39
CA TRP A 156 -0.20 -11.98 -15.40
C TRP A 156 0.59 -10.66 -15.44
N SER A 157 0.42 -9.82 -14.43
CA SER A 157 0.97 -8.46 -14.37
C SER A 157 1.17 -8.03 -12.93
N THR A 158 1.85 -6.91 -12.73
CA THR A 158 2.05 -6.33 -11.39
C THR A 158 1.80 -4.85 -11.48
N MET A 159 0.88 -4.33 -10.66
CA MET A 159 0.75 -2.90 -10.47
C MET A 159 1.73 -2.47 -9.37
N THR A 160 2.41 -1.35 -9.54
CA THR A 160 3.40 -0.85 -8.58
C THR A 160 3.07 0.58 -8.21
N GLY A 161 2.81 0.83 -6.93
CA GLY A 161 2.70 2.17 -6.36
C GLY A 161 4.05 2.58 -5.77
N ILE A 162 4.57 3.72 -6.21
CA ILE A 162 5.82 4.28 -5.71
C ILE A 162 5.49 5.59 -5.02
N LEU A 163 5.71 5.62 -3.71
CA LEU A 163 5.28 6.69 -2.83
C LEU A 163 6.47 7.45 -2.25
N GLU A 164 6.40 8.76 -2.35
CA GLU A 164 7.23 9.68 -1.58
C GLU A 164 6.64 9.84 -0.18
N LEU A 165 7.45 9.61 0.84
CA LEU A 165 7.10 9.98 2.21
C LEU A 165 7.45 11.45 2.43
N ASN A 166 6.55 12.19 3.06
CA ASN A 166 6.74 13.58 3.45
C ASN A 166 6.06 13.83 4.79
N GLN A 167 6.59 14.76 5.58
CA GLN A 167 6.09 15.07 6.91
C GLN A 167 5.27 16.37 6.92
N MET A 168 4.20 16.40 7.73
CA MET A 168 3.37 17.58 7.96
C MET A 168 3.20 17.78 9.48
N GLY A 169 4.09 18.55 10.11
CA GLY A 169 4.16 18.61 11.58
C GLY A 169 4.56 17.24 12.14
N SER A 170 3.73 16.64 13.00
CA SER A 170 3.93 15.26 13.49
C SER A 170 3.26 14.18 12.64
N ASN A 171 2.56 14.57 11.57
CA ASN A 171 1.80 13.66 10.70
C ASN A 171 2.66 13.19 9.52
N LEU A 172 2.28 12.04 8.96
CA LEU A 172 2.93 11.46 7.78
C LEU A 172 2.04 11.59 6.56
N SER A 173 2.61 11.96 5.43
CA SER A 173 1.95 11.89 4.13
C SER A 173 2.73 11.01 3.16
N LEU A 174 2.01 10.25 2.34
CA LEU A 174 2.58 9.41 1.29
C LEU A 174 1.94 9.80 -0.03
N SER A 175 2.73 10.01 -1.08
CA SER A 175 2.23 10.53 -2.34
C SER A 175 2.87 9.86 -3.54
N SER A 176 2.06 9.39 -4.48
CA SER A 176 2.53 9.01 -5.82
C SER A 176 2.57 10.21 -6.77
N LYS A 177 2.04 11.37 -6.35
CA LYS A 177 2.19 12.62 -7.10
C LYS A 177 3.63 13.10 -6.94
N ARG A 178 4.24 13.47 -8.06
CA ARG A 178 5.55 14.11 -8.10
C ARG A 178 5.43 15.51 -7.53
N LEU A 179 5.75 15.69 -6.25
CA LEU A 179 5.61 16.98 -5.58
C LEU A 179 6.86 17.84 -5.74
N LYS A 180 8.06 17.23 -5.72
CA LYS A 180 9.34 17.97 -5.65
C LYS A 180 10.15 17.97 -6.95
N SER A 181 10.17 16.86 -7.69
CA SER A 181 11.01 16.73 -8.89
C SER A 181 10.28 16.03 -10.02
N LYS A 182 10.50 16.51 -11.26
CA LYS A 182 10.01 15.87 -12.48
C LYS A 182 10.62 14.49 -12.69
N ASP A 183 11.82 14.26 -12.16
CA ASP A 183 12.58 13.01 -12.29
C ASP A 183 12.31 12.01 -11.17
N ALA A 184 11.41 12.34 -10.23
CA ALA A 184 11.05 11.42 -9.15
C ALA A 184 10.42 10.13 -9.68
N ASP A 185 10.77 9.02 -9.04
CA ASP A 185 10.24 7.70 -9.33
C ASP A 185 8.74 7.56 -8.97
N SER A 186 8.18 8.52 -8.22
CA SER A 186 6.81 8.47 -7.75
C SER A 186 5.78 8.39 -8.89
N GLY A 187 4.80 7.52 -8.66
CA GLY A 187 3.74 7.23 -9.61
C GLY A 187 3.18 5.82 -9.45
N THR A 188 2.13 5.56 -10.22
CA THR A 188 1.54 4.23 -10.35
C THR A 188 1.96 3.64 -11.69
N TYR A 189 2.44 2.40 -11.69
CA TYR A 189 2.94 1.71 -12.86
C TYR A 189 2.26 0.35 -13.03
N LEU A 190 2.12 -0.10 -14.27
CA LEU A 190 1.73 -1.47 -14.60
C LEU A 190 2.89 -2.14 -15.33
N THR A 191 3.32 -3.28 -14.83
CA THR A 191 4.35 -4.10 -15.45
C THR A 191 3.73 -5.37 -16.02
N VAL A 192 3.86 -5.54 -17.33
CA VAL A 192 3.39 -6.72 -18.08
C VAL A 192 4.60 -7.33 -18.77
N LYS A 193 4.91 -8.59 -18.46
CA LYS A 193 6.16 -9.25 -18.86
C LYS A 193 7.38 -8.41 -18.43
N HIS A 194 8.09 -7.79 -19.38
CA HIS A 194 9.26 -6.94 -19.16
C HIS A 194 9.01 -5.46 -19.51
N LYS A 195 7.76 -5.09 -19.85
CA LYS A 195 7.39 -3.72 -20.21
C LYS A 195 6.66 -3.05 -19.05
N ARG A 196 7.02 -1.80 -18.76
CA ARG A 196 6.43 -0.98 -17.71
C ARG A 196 5.72 0.22 -18.31
N PHE A 197 4.48 0.44 -17.89
CA PHE A 197 3.63 1.54 -18.34
C PHE A 197 3.25 2.40 -17.14
N LYS A 198 3.37 3.72 -17.25
CA LYS A 198 2.85 4.62 -16.23
C LYS A 198 1.33 4.71 -16.38
N LEU A 199 0.61 4.50 -15.29
CA LEU A 199 -0.84 4.64 -15.26
C LEU A 199 -1.22 6.08 -14.90
N PRO A 200 -2.38 6.59 -15.38
CA PRO A 200 -2.90 7.89 -15.02
C PRO A 200 -3.57 7.87 -13.64
N ILE A 201 -3.01 7.13 -12.70
CA ILE A 201 -3.51 6.96 -11.34
C ILE A 201 -2.56 7.66 -10.38
N GLU A 202 -3.13 8.50 -9.54
CA GLU A 202 -2.42 9.18 -8.48
C GLU A 202 -3.04 8.82 -7.14
N GLU A 203 -2.22 8.70 -6.11
CA GLU A 203 -2.64 8.42 -4.74
C GLU A 203 -1.94 9.34 -3.75
N TYR A 204 -2.67 9.65 -2.68
CA TYR A 204 -2.19 10.45 -1.56
C TYR A 204 -2.78 9.91 -0.26
N PHE A 205 -1.91 9.67 0.70
CA PHE A 205 -2.25 9.27 2.06
C PHE A 205 -1.85 10.41 3.01
N LEU A 206 -2.71 10.69 3.97
CA LEU A 206 -2.37 11.47 5.16
C LEU A 206 -2.69 10.63 6.38
N VAL A 207 -1.68 10.32 7.19
CA VAL A 207 -1.77 9.58 8.44
C VAL A 207 -1.54 10.54 9.58
N GLU A 208 -2.54 10.64 10.45
CA GLU A 208 -2.57 11.58 11.56
C GLU A 208 -2.76 10.82 12.86
N GLU A 209 -2.04 11.21 13.90
CA GLU A 209 -2.37 10.79 15.25
C GLU A 209 -3.50 11.65 15.79
N VAL A 210 -4.62 11.00 16.13
CA VAL A 210 -5.79 11.69 16.72
C VAL A 210 -5.62 11.80 18.24
N ARG A 211 -5.06 10.75 18.83
CA ARG A 211 -4.63 10.62 20.23
C ARG A 211 -3.72 9.40 20.31
N GLU A 212 -3.05 9.21 21.44
CA GLU A 212 -2.16 8.07 21.67
C GLU A 212 -2.83 6.73 21.30
N GLY A 213 -2.11 5.90 20.52
CA GLY A 213 -2.60 4.61 20.03
C GLY A 213 -3.77 4.67 19.02
N ASN A 214 -4.20 5.86 18.58
CA ASN A 214 -5.31 6.03 17.65
C ASN A 214 -4.90 6.92 16.47
N LEU A 215 -4.81 6.32 15.29
CA LEU A 215 -4.52 7.04 14.06
C LEU A 215 -5.77 7.18 13.18
N ARG A 216 -5.80 8.25 12.39
CA ARG A 216 -6.70 8.41 11.26
C ARG A 216 -5.84 8.48 10.00
N ALA A 217 -6.16 7.67 9.00
CA ALA A 217 -5.55 7.80 7.69
C ALA A 217 -6.58 8.16 6.63
N THR A 218 -6.28 9.13 5.78
CA THR A 218 -7.12 9.48 4.63
C THR A 218 -6.37 9.17 3.36
N HIS A 219 -6.88 8.23 2.57
CA HIS A 219 -6.36 7.85 1.27
C HIS A 219 -7.26 8.43 0.18
N LYS A 220 -6.70 9.28 -0.68
CA LYS A 220 -7.39 9.87 -1.85
C LYS A 220 -6.74 9.34 -3.11
N MET A 221 -7.56 8.97 -4.10
CA MET A 221 -7.09 8.53 -5.41
C MET A 221 -7.73 9.36 -6.53
N TRP A 222 -6.93 9.61 -7.56
CA TRP A 222 -7.30 10.32 -8.78
C TRP A 222 -7.03 9.45 -9.99
N LEU A 223 -7.89 9.61 -11.00
CA LEU A 223 -7.72 9.04 -12.33
C LEU A 223 -7.71 10.22 -13.31
N PHE A 224 -6.64 10.39 -14.08
CA PHE A 224 -6.40 11.59 -14.90
C PHE A 224 -6.55 12.89 -14.09
N SER A 225 -5.99 12.92 -12.88
CA SER A 225 -6.10 14.05 -11.93
C SER A 225 -7.52 14.40 -11.48
N ILE A 226 -8.54 13.59 -11.81
CA ILE A 226 -9.91 13.74 -11.33
C ILE A 226 -10.10 12.80 -10.13
N PRO A 227 -10.50 13.31 -8.94
CA PRO A 227 -10.71 12.45 -7.78
C PRO A 227 -11.82 11.44 -8.07
N PHE A 228 -11.60 10.16 -7.79
CA PHE A 228 -12.62 9.11 -7.99
C PHE A 228 -12.91 8.31 -6.73
N LEU A 229 -11.96 8.24 -5.79
CA LEU A 229 -12.06 7.43 -4.58
C LEU A 229 -11.46 8.15 -3.38
N THR A 230 -12.09 7.99 -2.22
CA THR A 230 -11.54 8.37 -0.93
C THR A 230 -11.82 7.27 0.07
N ILE A 231 -10.80 6.83 0.80
CA ILE A 231 -10.92 5.86 1.88
C ILE A 231 -10.46 6.55 3.16
N THR A 232 -11.30 6.51 4.19
CA THR A 232 -10.91 6.94 5.53
C THR A 232 -10.71 5.72 6.39
N TYR A 233 -9.56 5.66 7.05
CA TYR A 233 -9.19 4.61 7.96
C TYR A 233 -9.21 5.12 9.39
N ARG A 234 -9.77 4.30 10.28
CA ARG A 234 -9.57 4.41 11.73
C ARG A 234 -8.66 3.26 12.14
N ILE A 235 -7.53 3.59 12.74
CA ILE A 235 -6.49 2.64 13.11
C ILE A 235 -6.31 2.74 14.62
N VAL A 236 -6.45 1.62 15.32
CA VAL A 236 -6.47 1.59 16.78
C VAL A 236 -5.53 0.51 17.26
N ALA A 237 -4.58 0.85 18.12
CA ALA A 237 -3.71 -0.12 18.78
C ALA A 237 -4.57 -1.16 19.50
N LYS A 238 -4.20 -2.44 19.38
CA LYS A 238 -4.81 -3.51 20.17
C LYS A 238 -4.41 -3.28 21.62
N SER A 239 -5.38 -3.37 22.52
CA SER A 239 -5.09 -3.46 23.95
C SER A 239 -4.34 -4.76 24.19
N SER A 240 -3.16 -4.65 24.82
CA SER A 240 -2.38 -5.78 25.33
C SER A 240 -3.14 -6.57 26.39
#